data_AF-A0A926FPD5-F1
#
_entry.id   AF-A0A926FPD5-F1
#
_cell.length_a   1.000
_cell.length_b   1.000
_cell.length_c   1.000
_cell.angle_alpha   90.00
_cell.angle_beta   90.00
_cell.angle_gamma   90.00
#
_symmetry.space_group_name_H-M   'P 1'
#
loop_
_entity.id
_entity.type
_entity.pdbx_description
1 polymer ?
#
loop_
_entity_poly.entity_id
_entity_poly.type
_entity_poly.pdbx_seq_one_letter_code
_entity_poly.pdbx_strand_id
1 'polypeptide(L)' 'MYQTQLHDDEFAQFQRWIHQTAGIDLSPAKKALVASRLSKRLCHYELESYSDYFNLIMNSR' A
#
# COMPACT_ATOMS: atom_id res chain seq x y z
N MET A 1 -8.05 -15.57 1.87
CA MET A 1 -8.55 -14.82 0.69
C MET A 1 -7.96 -13.43 0.82
N TYR A 2 -7.15 -12.96 -0.13
CA TYR A 2 -6.47 -11.66 0.02
C TYR A 2 -7.47 -10.50 -0.04
N GLN A 3 -7.28 -9.48 0.80
CA GLN A 3 -8.05 -8.25 0.77
C GLN A 3 -7.99 -7.63 -0.63
N THR A 4 -9.13 -7.54 -1.30
CA THR A 4 -9.24 -7.06 -2.69
C THR A 4 -9.38 -5.54 -2.80
N GLN A 5 -9.74 -4.87 -1.72
CA GLN A 5 -9.97 -3.42 -1.66
C GLN A 5 -9.01 -2.74 -0.69
N LEU A 6 -8.30 -1.72 -1.18
CA LEU A 6 -7.50 -0.83 -0.35
C LEU A 6 -8.42 0.23 0.26
N HIS A 7 -8.47 0.34 1.59
CA HIS A 7 -9.25 1.38 2.26
C HIS A 7 -8.60 2.76 2.12
N ASP A 8 -9.37 3.83 2.27
CA ASP A 8 -8.85 5.20 2.20
C ASP A 8 -7.82 5.47 3.32
N ASP A 9 -8.05 4.95 4.52
CA ASP A 9 -7.12 5.09 5.65
C ASP A 9 -5.77 4.39 5.40
N GLU A 10 -5.81 3.20 4.80
CA GLU A 10 -4.61 2.47 4.38
C GLU A 10 -3.89 3.22 3.25
N PHE A 11 -4.64 3.69 2.25
CA PHE A 11 -4.08 4.48 1.16
C PHE A 11 -3.41 5.77 1.66
N ALA A 12 -4.02 6.47 2.61
CA ALA A 12 -3.44 7.67 3.21
C ALA A 12 -2.11 7.39 3.92
N GLN A 13 -1.95 6.22 4.55
CA GLN A 13 -0.67 5.79 5.13
C GLN A 13 0.39 5.57 4.05
N PHE A 14 0.06 4.85 2.98
CA PHE A 14 0.96 4.69 1.84
C PHE A 14 1.33 6.02 1.18
N GLN A 15 0.36 6.91 0.99
CA GLN A 15 0.59 8.24 0.41
C GLN A 15 1.56 9.05 1.26
N ARG A 16 1.34 9.13 2.57
CA ARG A 16 2.25 9.84 3.49
C ARG A 16 3.65 9.23 3.47
N TRP A 17 3.75 7.91 3.52
CA TRP A 17 5.03 7.21 3.51
C TRP A 17 5.82 7.42 2.19
N ILE A 18 5.14 7.34 1.04
CA ILE A 18 5.76 7.58 -0.28
C ILE A 18 6.17 9.04 -0.42
N HIS A 19 5.33 9.97 0.05
CA HIS A 19 5.66 11.39 0.07
C HIS A 19 6.91 11.66 0.93
N GLN A 20 6.99 11.06 2.13
CA GLN A 20 8.15 11.20 3.01
C GLN A 20 9.43 10.53 2.47
N THR A 21 9.29 9.38 1.80
CA THR A 21 10.46 8.58 1.36
C THR A 21 10.98 9.02 0.00
N ALA A 22 10.10 9.44 -0.92
CA ALA A 22 10.44 9.73 -2.32
C ALA A 22 10.06 11.15 -2.76
N GLY A 23 9.39 11.95 -1.91
CA GLY A 23 8.91 13.29 -2.28
C GLY A 23 7.79 13.26 -3.34
N ILE A 24 7.13 12.12 -3.54
CA ILE A 24 6.09 11.97 -4.57
C ILE A 24 4.71 12.21 -3.94
N ASP A 25 4.00 13.21 -4.46
CA ASP A 25 2.59 13.43 -4.14
C ASP A 25 1.68 12.48 -4.93
N LEU A 26 0.97 11.65 -4.17
CA LEU A 26 0.11 10.61 -4.71
C LEU A 26 -1.35 11.05 -4.60
N SER A 27 -1.92 11.44 -5.74
CA SER A 27 -3.31 11.89 -5.83
C SER A 27 -4.28 10.73 -5.54
N PRO A 28 -5.44 10.97 -4.89
CA PRO A 28 -6.46 9.94 -4.66
C PRO A 28 -6.94 9.25 -5.95
N ALA A 29 -6.94 9.97 -7.08
CA ALA A 29 -7.25 9.42 -8.41
C ALA A 29 -6.33 8.25 -8.81
N LYS A 30 -5.12 8.16 -8.27
CA LYS A 30 -4.15 7.08 -8.53
C LYS A 30 -4.32 5.89 -7.56
N LYS A 31 -5.29 5.94 -6.62
CA LYS A 31 -5.54 4.87 -5.63
C LYS A 31 -5.76 3.52 -6.29
N ALA A 32 -6.54 3.46 -7.37
CA ALA A 32 -6.77 2.22 -8.11
C ALA A 32 -5.46 1.62 -8.67
N LEU A 33 -4.59 2.45 -9.26
CA LEU A 33 -3.28 2.02 -9.78
C LEU A 33 -2.37 1.50 -8.65
N VAL A 34 -2.36 2.19 -7.50
CA VAL A 34 -1.59 1.77 -6.33
C VAL A 34 -2.12 0.46 -5.78
N ALA A 35 -3.44 0.32 -5.60
CA ALA A 35 -4.07 -0.91 -5.15
C ALA A 35 -3.72 -2.09 -6.06
N SER A 36 -3.78 -1.93 -7.39
CA SER A 36 -3.37 -2.99 -8.33
C SER A 36 -1.89 -3.36 -8.21
N ARG A 37 -1.00 -2.40 -7.97
CA ARG A 37 0.45 -2.66 -7.79
C ARG A 37 0.74 -3.36 -6.46
N LEU A 38 0.08 -2.91 -5.39
CA LEU A 38 0.20 -3.49 -4.06
C LEU A 38 -0.37 -4.90 -4.02
N SER A 39 -1.52 -5.16 -4.65
CA SER A 39 -2.14 -6.50 -4.70
C SER A 39 -1.19 -7.56 -5.29
N LYS A 40 -0.42 -7.22 -6.33
CA LYS A 40 0.63 -8.11 -6.87
C LYS A 40 1.72 -8.42 -5.85
N ARG A 41 2.07 -7.46 -4.99
CA ARG A 41 3.04 -7.64 -3.91
C ARG A 41 2.45 -8.45 -2.75
N LEU A 42 1.20 -8.22 -2.36
CA LEU A 42 0.50 -9.02 -1.35
C LEU A 42 0.51 -10.50 -1.75
N CYS A 43 0.18 -10.81 -3.00
CA CYS A 43 0.22 -12.19 -3.51
C CYS A 43 1.65 -12.76 -3.49
N HIS A 44 2.67 -11.95 -3.83
CA HIS A 44 4.07 -12.38 -3.81
C HIS A 44 4.60 -12.70 -2.41
N TYR A 45 4.15 -11.95 -1.40
CA TYR A 45 4.53 -12.15 0.00
C TYR A 45 3.50 -12.99 0.79
N GLU A 46 2.50 -13.54 0.11
CA GLU A 46 1.40 -14.33 0.71
C GLU A 46 0.68 -13.62 1.87
N LEU A 47 0.53 -12.29 1.77
CA LEU A 47 -0.08 -11.44 2.79
C LEU A 47 -1.56 -11.21 2.55
N GLU A 48 -2.36 -11.34 3.61
CA GLU A 48 -3.82 -11.24 3.54
C GLU A 48 -4.38 -9.82 3.51
N SER A 49 -3.63 -8.82 4.00
CA SER A 49 -4.09 -7.43 4.04
C SER A 49 -3.04 -6.42 3.57
N TYR A 50 -3.51 -5.23 3.14
CA TYR A 50 -2.60 -4.13 2.80
C TYR A 50 -1.89 -3.58 4.03
N SER A 51 -2.54 -3.65 5.19
CA SER A 51 -1.96 -3.32 6.50
C SER A 51 -0.79 -4.24 6.86
N ASP A 52 -0.89 -5.56 6.62
CA ASP A 52 0.24 -6.49 6.84
C ASP A 52 1.43 -6.14 5.95
N TYR A 53 1.17 -5.80 4.69
CA TYR A 53 2.22 -5.34 3.78
C TYR A 53 2.85 -4.02 4.23
N PHE A 54 2.04 -3.09 4.75
CA PHE A 54 2.56 -1.84 5.30
C PHE A 54 3.43 -2.08 6.53
N ASN A 55 3.00 -2.95 7.45
CA ASN A 55 3.77 -3.35 8.62
C ASN A 55 5.09 -4.01 8.23
N LEU A 56 5.09 -4.88 7.22
CA LEU A 56 6.30 -5.51 6.69
C LEU A 56 7.31 -4.45 6.21
N ILE A 57 6.86 -3.45 5.45
CA ILE A 57 7.72 -2.35 4.97
C ILE A 57 8.25 -1.50 6.13
N MET A 58 7.41 -1.19 7.12
CA MET A 58 7.84 -0.39 8.27
C MET A 58 8.83 -1.15 9.16
N ASN A 59 8.67 -2.46 9.29
CA ASN A 59 9.54 -3.32 10.11
C ASN A 59 10.83 -3.71 9.39
N SER A 60 10.91 -3.61 8.06
CA SER A 60 12.13 -3.87 7.29
C SER A 60 13.09 -2.66 7.25
N ARG A 61 13.04 -1.77 8.24
CA ARG A 61 13.91 -0.59 8.36
C ARG A 61 14.97 -0.78 9.44
#